data_AF-K2NLP3-F1
#
_entry.id   AF-K2NLP3-F1
#
_cell.length_a   1.000
_cell.length_b   1.000
_cell.length_c   1.000
_cell.angle_alpha   90.00
_cell.angle_beta   90.00
_cell.angle_gamma   90.00
#
_symmetry.space_group_name_H-M   'P 1'
#
loop_
_entity.id
_entity.type
_entity.pdbx_description
1 polymer ?
#
loop_
_entity_poly.entity_id
_entity_poly.type
_entity_poly.pdbx_seq_one_letter_code
_entity_poly.pdbx_strand_id
1 'polypeptide(L)'
;MELEENKLSAFARGRIVGHVLLPSGATHYLGPLMPPGEPVDSAMFVEEIPETIKLRFTLDIKVPVGIAAVWPAELLLADHVMAIIDNDDLSGSVPSSHVQNLVRELPFYNRGMRRFNNWSNFVRFFAMYYHSWELIQYSEELHEHLGFSKLMLAGEMRMVSKKFLNSYMRADKERDVIRYEAFLEFQHLLLSFTGPFDGTRRSPRLSNDAFRLLGESRSFRTLNTVNYVRILRLVALDPERYVLFDAHHPIRIDWKHSEETTPGLVEMCPV
;
A
#
# COMPACT_ATOMS: atom_id res chain seq x y z
N MET A 1 -10.59 3.66 -42.33
CA MET A 1 -11.09 2.36 -41.82
C MET A 1 -11.94 2.68 -40.62
N GLU A 2 -13.23 2.90 -40.84
CA GLU A 2 -14.19 3.18 -39.78
C GLU A 2 -14.36 1.91 -38.95
N LEU A 3 -14.07 2.01 -37.65
CA LEU A 3 -14.32 0.93 -36.70
C LEU A 3 -15.85 0.82 -36.54
N GLU A 4 -16.49 -0.04 -37.34
CA GLU A 4 -17.91 -0.39 -37.18
C GLU A 4 -18.21 -0.76 -35.72
N GLU A 5 -19.41 -0.37 -35.26
CA GLU A 5 -19.89 -0.52 -33.89
C GLU A 5 -19.55 -1.89 -33.27
N ASN A 6 -18.62 -1.82 -32.33
CA ASN A 6 -18.02 -2.89 -31.53
C ASN A 6 -18.99 -4.02 -31.11
N LYS A 7 -18.89 -5.17 -31.79
CA LYS A 7 -19.48 -6.48 -31.43
C LYS A 7 -18.91 -7.11 -30.14
N LEU A 8 -18.16 -6.36 -29.32
CA LEU A 8 -17.70 -6.81 -28.02
C LEU A 8 -18.76 -6.45 -26.97
N SER A 9 -19.29 -7.48 -26.30
CA SER A 9 -20.17 -7.29 -25.15
C SER A 9 -19.50 -6.38 -24.12
N ALA A 10 -20.28 -5.59 -23.38
CA ALA A 10 -19.74 -4.70 -22.34
C ALA A 10 -18.80 -5.43 -21.36
N PHE A 11 -19.09 -6.72 -21.09
CA PHE A 11 -18.26 -7.62 -20.29
C PHE A 11 -16.91 -7.96 -20.93
N ALA A 12 -16.88 -8.19 -22.25
CA ALA A 12 -15.62 -8.43 -22.95
C ALA A 12 -14.76 -7.15 -22.97
N ARG A 13 -15.37 -5.97 -23.11
CA ARG A 13 -14.66 -4.67 -23.07
C ARG A 13 -14.03 -4.41 -21.70
N GLY A 14 -14.77 -4.62 -20.62
CA GLY A 14 -14.28 -4.41 -19.25
C GLY A 14 -13.13 -5.34 -18.83
N ARG A 15 -12.78 -6.35 -19.65
CA ARG A 15 -11.62 -7.24 -19.42
C ARG A 15 -10.48 -7.04 -20.41
N ILE A 16 -10.70 -6.29 -21.49
CA ILE A 16 -9.61 -5.91 -22.39
C ILE A 16 -8.90 -4.74 -21.73
N VAL A 17 -7.61 -4.90 -21.45
CA VAL A 17 -6.77 -3.90 -20.81
C VAL A 17 -5.79 -3.32 -21.82
N GLY A 18 -5.54 -2.01 -21.72
CA GLY A 18 -4.54 -1.32 -22.51
C GLY A 18 -3.22 -1.22 -21.76
N HIS A 19 -2.10 -1.48 -22.44
CA HIS A 19 -0.76 -1.26 -21.90
C HIS A 19 0.05 -0.38 -22.85
N VAL A 20 0.84 0.54 -22.30
CA VAL A 20 1.87 1.28 -23.04
C VAL A 20 3.20 0.56 -22.87
N LEU A 21 3.84 0.22 -23.99
CA LEU A 21 5.20 -0.33 -24.03
C LEU A 21 6.14 0.81 -24.38
N LEU A 22 7.02 1.14 -23.43
CA LEU A 22 8.01 2.19 -23.58
C LEU A 22 9.29 1.66 -24.25
N PRO A 23 10.09 2.54 -24.88
CA PRO A 23 11.33 2.15 -25.56
C PRO A 23 12.36 1.54 -24.61
N SER A 24 12.28 1.89 -23.32
CA SER A 24 13.08 1.33 -22.24
C SER A 24 12.77 -0.14 -21.93
N GLY A 25 11.73 -0.72 -22.55
CA GLY A 25 11.20 -2.05 -22.22
C GLY A 25 10.21 -2.04 -21.06
N ALA A 26 10.02 -0.90 -20.39
CA ALA A 26 9.01 -0.76 -19.33
C ALA A 26 7.59 -0.85 -19.91
N THR A 27 6.69 -1.48 -19.16
CA THR A 27 5.26 -1.59 -19.51
C THR A 27 4.44 -0.81 -18.49
N HIS A 28 3.57 0.07 -18.96
CA HIS A 28 2.66 0.84 -18.12
C HIS A 28 1.21 0.39 -18.34
N TYR A 29 0.48 0.16 -17.25
CA TYR A 29 -0.88 -0.35 -17.26
C TYR A 29 -1.89 0.79 -17.34
N LEU A 30 -2.72 0.83 -18.39
CA LEU A 30 -3.73 1.88 -18.60
C LEU A 30 -5.12 1.54 -18.06
N GLY A 31 -5.34 0.30 -17.62
CA GLY A 31 -6.67 -0.14 -17.17
C GLY A 31 -7.52 -0.80 -18.25
N PRO A 32 -8.74 -1.22 -17.88
CA PRO A 32 -9.72 -1.76 -18.81
C PRO A 32 -10.18 -0.72 -19.82
N LEU A 33 -10.62 -1.18 -20.99
CA LEU A 33 -11.35 -0.33 -21.93
C LEU A 33 -12.65 0.14 -21.27
N MET A 34 -12.77 1.47 -21.11
CA MET A 34 -13.96 2.10 -20.54
C MET A 34 -15.21 1.66 -21.31
N PRO A 35 -16.31 1.32 -20.62
CA PRO A 35 -17.60 1.32 -21.28
C PRO A 35 -17.89 2.73 -21.83
N PRO A 36 -18.59 2.85 -22.96
CA PRO A 36 -19.00 4.15 -23.48
C PRO A 36 -19.74 4.97 -22.41
N GLY A 37 -19.38 6.24 -22.23
CA GLY A 37 -20.10 7.19 -21.37
C GLY A 37 -19.54 7.37 -19.95
N GLU A 38 -18.51 6.64 -19.54
CA GLU A 38 -17.79 6.96 -18.31
C GLU A 38 -16.92 8.23 -18.50
N PRO A 39 -16.90 9.16 -17.53
CA PRO A 39 -16.15 10.40 -17.64
C PRO A 39 -14.64 10.11 -17.66
N VAL A 40 -13.95 10.76 -18.60
CA VAL A 40 -12.48 10.75 -18.67
C VAL A 40 -11.97 11.86 -17.75
N ASP A 41 -11.30 11.47 -16.66
CA ASP A 41 -10.80 12.41 -15.63
C ASP A 41 -9.70 13.33 -16.16
N SER A 42 -8.91 12.90 -17.15
CA SER A 42 -7.95 13.73 -17.86
C SER A 42 -7.61 13.12 -19.22
N ALA A 43 -7.50 13.96 -20.25
CA ALA A 43 -7.00 13.56 -21.56
C ALA A 43 -5.97 14.60 -22.02
N MET A 44 -4.82 14.14 -22.49
CA MET A 44 -3.86 14.97 -23.19
C MET A 44 -3.88 14.57 -24.66
N PHE A 45 -4.19 15.53 -25.53
CA PHE A 45 -3.99 15.32 -26.97
C PHE A 45 -2.50 15.40 -27.26
N VAL A 46 -1.99 14.36 -27.91
CA VAL A 46 -0.61 14.29 -28.37
C VAL A 46 -0.66 14.26 -29.89
N GLU A 47 -0.08 15.27 -30.54
CA GLU A 47 -0.10 15.40 -32.01
C GLU A 47 0.76 14.32 -32.68
N GLU A 48 1.89 13.94 -32.06
CA GLU A 48 2.76 12.86 -32.51
C GLU A 48 3.10 11.92 -31.36
N ILE A 49 2.67 10.66 -31.46
CA ILE A 49 3.12 9.60 -30.56
C ILE A 49 4.44 9.07 -31.12
N PRO A 50 5.56 9.10 -30.36
CA PRO A 50 6.81 8.54 -30.83
C PRO A 50 6.62 7.09 -31.31
N GLU A 51 7.11 6.75 -32.51
CA GLU A 51 6.98 5.40 -33.10
C GLU A 51 7.57 4.29 -32.21
N THR A 52 8.42 4.69 -31.27
CA THR A 52 9.06 3.83 -30.28
C THR A 52 8.13 3.41 -29.15
N ILE A 53 6.97 4.04 -28.99
CA ILE A 53 5.92 3.69 -28.03
C ILE A 53 4.88 2.81 -28.71
N LYS A 54 4.58 1.65 -28.11
CA LYS A 54 3.56 0.73 -28.63
C LYS A 54 2.40 0.59 -27.67
N LEU A 55 1.17 0.68 -28.18
CA LEU A 55 -0.04 0.38 -27.44
C LEU A 55 -0.43 -1.09 -27.66
N ARG A 56 -0.58 -1.84 -26.57
CA ARG A 56 -0.97 -3.25 -26.61
C ARG A 56 -2.28 -3.44 -25.86
N PHE A 57 -3.24 -4.08 -26.51
CA PHE A 57 -4.48 -4.53 -25.87
C PHE A 57 -4.41 -6.03 -25.60
N THR A 58 -4.75 -6.43 -24.39
CA THR A 58 -4.76 -7.84 -24.00
C THR A 58 -5.98 -8.15 -23.14
N LEU A 59 -6.49 -9.37 -23.23
CA LEU A 59 -7.52 -9.84 -22.31
C LEU A 59 -6.88 -10.14 -20.95
N ASP A 60 -7.43 -9.57 -19.88
CA ASP A 60 -7.03 -9.93 -18.51
C ASP A 60 -7.63 -11.29 -18.13
N ILE A 61 -6.76 -12.31 -18.17
CA ILE A 61 -7.09 -13.69 -17.82
C ILE A 61 -6.98 -13.98 -16.32
N LYS A 62 -6.50 -13.02 -15.51
CA LYS A 62 -6.34 -13.19 -14.07
C LYS A 62 -7.68 -13.19 -13.33
N VAL A 63 -8.66 -12.46 -13.85
CA VAL A 63 -10.01 -12.36 -13.29
C VAL A 63 -10.98 -13.29 -14.02
N PRO A 64 -11.96 -13.89 -13.31
CA PRO A 64 -12.94 -14.78 -13.91
C PRO A 64 -13.92 -14.04 -14.83
N VAL A 65 -14.65 -14.81 -15.65
CA VAL A 65 -15.72 -14.27 -16.50
C VAL A 65 -16.78 -13.59 -15.63
N GLY A 66 -17.20 -12.39 -16.03
CA GLY A 66 -18.18 -11.58 -15.29
C GLY A 66 -17.55 -10.53 -14.35
N ILE A 67 -16.23 -10.55 -14.17
CA ILE A 67 -15.50 -9.55 -13.39
C ILE A 67 -14.68 -8.65 -14.32
N ALA A 68 -14.75 -7.34 -14.13
CA ALA A 68 -13.93 -6.37 -14.85
C ALA A 68 -12.48 -6.39 -14.36
N ALA A 69 -11.53 -6.10 -15.26
CA ALA A 69 -10.12 -5.95 -14.88
C ALA A 69 -9.93 -4.83 -13.85
N VAL A 70 -8.81 -4.86 -13.13
CA VAL A 70 -8.44 -3.83 -12.15
C VAL A 70 -8.33 -2.45 -12.79
N TRP A 71 -8.77 -1.41 -12.08
CA TRP A 71 -8.48 -0.03 -12.49
C TRP A 71 -7.03 0.35 -12.18
N PRO A 72 -6.44 1.33 -12.89
CA PRO A 72 -5.06 1.76 -12.62
C PRO A 72 -4.81 2.12 -11.15
N ALA A 73 -5.72 2.87 -10.52
CA ALA A 73 -5.61 3.25 -9.11
C ALA A 73 -5.68 2.04 -8.15
N GLU A 74 -6.41 0.97 -8.52
CA GLU A 74 -6.51 -0.25 -7.72
C GLU A 74 -5.21 -1.06 -7.80
N LEU A 75 -4.66 -1.19 -9.01
CA LEU A 75 -3.37 -1.85 -9.23
C LEU A 75 -2.25 -1.07 -8.55
N LEU A 76 -2.26 0.26 -8.66
CA LEU A 76 -1.33 1.15 -7.99
C LEU A 76 -1.39 1.00 -6.46
N LEU A 77 -2.58 0.92 -5.88
CA LEU A 77 -2.74 0.66 -4.46
C LEU A 77 -2.18 -0.71 -4.07
N ALA A 78 -2.42 -1.74 -4.88
CA ALA A 78 -1.87 -3.08 -4.66
C ALA A 78 -0.34 -3.10 -4.76
N ASP A 79 0.25 -2.36 -5.69
CA ASP A 79 1.71 -2.23 -5.84
C ASP A 79 2.33 -1.55 -4.61
N HIS A 80 1.68 -0.54 -4.04
CA HIS A 80 2.14 0.10 -2.79
C HIS A 80 2.02 -0.84 -1.59
N VAL A 81 0.94 -1.63 -1.52
CA VAL A 81 0.80 -2.68 -0.52
C VAL A 81 1.92 -3.69 -0.63
N MET A 82 2.23 -4.14 -1.85
CA MET A 82 3.35 -5.05 -2.11
C MET A 82 4.68 -4.44 -1.68
N ALA A 83 4.93 -3.17 -2.02
CA ALA A 83 6.14 -2.49 -1.60
C ALA A 83 6.27 -2.41 -0.07
N ILE A 84 5.18 -2.14 0.66
CA ILE A 84 5.17 -2.13 2.13
C ILE A 84 5.52 -3.51 2.69
N ILE A 85 4.90 -4.56 2.17
CA ILE A 85 5.11 -5.93 2.66
C ILE A 85 6.53 -6.40 2.31
N ASP A 86 7.00 -6.16 1.08
CA ASP A 86 8.32 -6.57 0.62
C ASP A 86 9.47 -5.89 1.36
N ASN A 87 9.24 -4.69 1.90
CA ASN A 87 10.24 -3.91 2.64
C ASN A 87 10.00 -3.94 4.16
N ASP A 88 9.15 -4.83 4.66
CA ASP A 88 9.00 -5.02 6.10
C ASP A 88 10.28 -5.64 6.71
N ASP A 89 10.81 -5.00 7.75
CA ASP A 89 12.10 -5.32 8.38
C ASP A 89 12.21 -6.78 8.88
N LEU A 90 11.07 -7.44 9.12
CA LEU A 90 11.00 -8.80 9.63
C LEU A 90 10.32 -9.72 8.59
N SER A 91 10.80 -9.68 7.36
CA SER A 91 10.49 -10.65 6.30
C SER A 91 9.01 -10.75 5.95
N GLY A 92 8.35 -9.61 5.75
CA GLY A 92 7.17 -9.49 4.90
C GLY A 92 5.93 -10.29 5.26
N SER A 93 5.69 -10.57 6.54
CA SER A 93 4.38 -10.97 7.06
C SER A 93 3.80 -9.90 7.96
N VAL A 94 2.82 -9.17 7.46
CA VAL A 94 2.29 -7.97 8.11
C VAL A 94 0.80 -8.16 8.38
N PRO A 95 0.28 -7.76 9.57
CA PRO A 95 -1.16 -7.71 9.80
C PRO A 95 -1.87 -6.91 8.71
N SER A 96 -2.95 -7.46 8.15
CA SER A 96 -3.75 -6.80 7.11
C SER A 96 -4.31 -5.45 7.59
N SER A 97 -4.72 -5.37 8.85
CA SER A 97 -5.18 -4.13 9.50
C SER A 97 -4.06 -3.07 9.59
N HIS A 98 -2.82 -3.49 9.82
CA HIS A 98 -1.68 -2.59 9.87
C HIS A 98 -1.37 -2.02 8.49
N VAL A 99 -1.34 -2.88 7.46
CA VAL A 99 -1.17 -2.44 6.07
C VAL A 99 -2.26 -1.43 5.68
N GLN A 100 -3.53 -1.71 6.02
CA GLN A 100 -4.64 -0.77 5.76
C GLN A 100 -4.35 0.61 6.36
N ASN A 101 -3.88 0.65 7.61
CA ASN A 101 -3.59 1.90 8.30
C ASN A 101 -2.45 2.70 7.65
N LEU A 102 -1.50 2.02 6.99
CA LEU A 102 -0.41 2.64 6.25
C LEU A 102 -0.89 3.22 4.92
N VAL A 103 -1.72 2.47 4.18
CA VAL A 103 -2.14 2.88 2.83
C VAL A 103 -3.38 3.78 2.79
N ARG A 104 -4.20 3.83 3.85
CA ARG A 104 -5.40 4.70 3.89
C ARG A 104 -5.10 6.18 3.76
N GLU A 105 -3.88 6.58 4.09
CA GLU A 105 -3.41 7.96 4.03
C GLU A 105 -2.93 8.35 2.62
N LEU A 106 -2.90 7.39 1.68
CA LEU A 106 -2.51 7.66 0.29
C LEU A 106 -3.62 8.45 -0.42
N PRO A 107 -3.28 9.45 -1.24
CA PRO A 107 -4.27 10.34 -1.87
C PRO A 107 -5.19 9.61 -2.86
N PHE A 108 -4.74 8.50 -3.42
CA PHE A 108 -5.53 7.65 -4.33
C PHE A 108 -6.22 6.48 -3.63
N TYR A 109 -6.16 6.36 -2.29
CA TYR A 109 -6.78 5.25 -1.56
C TYR A 109 -8.27 5.09 -1.90
N ASN A 110 -9.04 6.19 -1.85
CA ASN A 110 -10.47 6.17 -2.15
C ASN A 110 -10.76 5.72 -3.59
N ARG A 111 -9.91 6.08 -4.55
CA ARG A 111 -10.03 5.64 -5.95
C ARG A 111 -9.68 4.15 -6.08
N GLY A 112 -8.58 3.71 -5.46
CA GLY A 112 -8.16 2.30 -5.45
C GLY A 112 -9.07 1.37 -4.64
N MET A 113 -9.92 1.92 -3.78
CA MET A 113 -10.94 1.18 -3.03
C MET A 113 -12.33 1.28 -3.64
N ARG A 114 -12.54 2.03 -4.74
CA ARG A 114 -13.87 2.40 -5.25
C ARG A 114 -14.80 1.20 -5.48
N ARG A 115 -14.29 0.09 -6.05
CA ARG A 115 -15.11 -1.12 -6.28
C ARG A 115 -15.16 -2.08 -5.09
N PHE A 116 -14.37 -1.82 -4.06
CA PHE A 116 -14.19 -2.71 -2.92
C PHE A 116 -14.88 -2.10 -1.70
N ASN A 117 -16.06 -2.65 -1.36
CA ASN A 117 -16.85 -2.18 -0.22
C ASN A 117 -16.07 -2.16 1.12
N ASN A 118 -15.04 -2.99 1.25
CA ASN A 118 -14.16 -2.99 2.41
C ASN A 118 -12.75 -3.49 2.05
N TRP A 119 -11.80 -3.23 2.95
CA TRP A 119 -10.40 -3.61 2.84
C TRP A 119 -10.17 -5.11 2.67
N SER A 120 -10.88 -5.94 3.44
CA SER A 120 -10.75 -7.40 3.36
C SER A 120 -11.08 -7.95 1.97
N ASN A 121 -12.06 -7.36 1.28
CA ASN A 121 -12.42 -7.72 -0.09
C ASN A 121 -11.31 -7.34 -1.07
N PHE A 122 -10.73 -6.14 -0.94
CA PHE A 122 -9.56 -5.73 -1.73
C PHE A 122 -8.40 -6.72 -1.53
N VAL A 123 -8.07 -7.03 -0.27
CA VAL A 123 -6.97 -7.92 0.10
C VAL A 123 -7.13 -9.32 -0.48
N ARG A 124 -8.34 -9.90 -0.36
CA ARG A 124 -8.65 -11.24 -0.89
C ARG A 124 -8.66 -11.26 -2.41
N PHE A 125 -9.17 -10.21 -3.05
CA PHE A 125 -9.25 -10.14 -4.51
C PHE A 125 -7.86 -10.19 -5.15
N PHE A 126 -6.92 -9.39 -4.66
CA PHE A 126 -5.56 -9.34 -5.20
C PHE A 126 -4.73 -10.57 -4.79
N ALA A 127 -4.98 -11.18 -3.63
CA ALA A 127 -4.40 -12.49 -3.30
C ALA A 127 -4.88 -13.59 -4.26
N MET A 128 -6.19 -13.64 -4.53
CA MET A 128 -6.81 -14.73 -5.28
C MET A 128 -6.55 -14.63 -6.78
N TYR A 129 -6.72 -13.46 -7.37
CA TYR A 129 -6.73 -13.31 -8.84
C TYR A 129 -5.39 -12.78 -9.38
N TYR A 130 -4.79 -11.83 -8.68
CA TYR A 130 -3.50 -11.24 -9.10
C TYR A 130 -2.31 -11.93 -8.46
N HIS A 131 -2.57 -12.79 -7.47
CA HIS A 131 -1.57 -13.48 -6.67
C HIS A 131 -0.48 -12.53 -6.18
N SER A 132 -0.89 -11.36 -5.70
CA SER A 132 0.04 -10.33 -5.21
C SER A 132 0.75 -10.82 -3.93
N TRP A 133 0.00 -11.35 -2.98
CA TRP A 133 0.49 -11.85 -1.68
C TRP A 133 -0.25 -13.12 -1.29
N GLU A 134 0.27 -13.84 -0.29
CA GLU A 134 -0.42 -14.94 0.38
C GLU A 134 -1.15 -14.43 1.63
N LEU A 135 -2.26 -15.07 1.97
CA LEU A 135 -3.05 -14.75 3.17
C LEU A 135 -2.91 -15.87 4.18
N ILE A 136 -2.41 -15.55 5.37
CA ILE A 136 -2.21 -16.50 6.46
C ILE A 136 -3.03 -16.07 7.67
N GLN A 137 -3.62 -17.05 8.34
CA GLN A 137 -4.26 -16.91 9.64
C GLN A 137 -3.81 -18.07 10.51
N TYR A 138 -3.21 -17.76 11.66
CA TYR A 138 -2.87 -18.78 12.64
C TYR A 138 -4.15 -19.20 13.37
N SER A 139 -4.44 -20.51 13.39
CA SER A 139 -5.45 -21.07 14.29
C SER A 139 -5.02 -20.86 15.75
N GLU A 140 -5.96 -20.96 16.69
CA GLU A 140 -5.64 -20.89 18.12
C GLU A 140 -4.62 -21.99 18.51
N GLU A 141 -4.82 -23.21 18.03
CA GLU A 141 -3.91 -24.34 18.27
C GLU A 141 -2.47 -24.07 17.75
N LEU A 142 -2.35 -23.57 16.51
CA LEU A 142 -1.04 -23.26 15.93
C LEU A 142 -0.40 -22.05 16.62
N HIS A 143 -1.20 -21.06 17.00
CA HIS A 143 -0.75 -19.88 17.73
C HIS A 143 -0.16 -20.26 19.10
N GLU A 144 -0.85 -21.12 19.85
CA GLU A 144 -0.36 -21.66 21.11
C GLU A 144 0.88 -22.53 20.93
N HIS A 145 0.91 -23.41 19.92
CA HIS A 145 2.05 -24.26 19.61
C HIS A 145 3.32 -23.46 19.29
N LEU A 146 3.18 -22.35 18.55
CA LEU A 146 4.27 -21.42 18.25
C LEU A 146 4.63 -20.53 19.44
N GLY A 147 3.83 -20.56 20.51
CA GLY A 147 4.04 -19.81 21.75
C GLY A 147 3.96 -18.30 21.56
N PHE A 148 3.13 -17.81 20.65
CA PHE A 148 2.97 -16.37 20.42
C PHE A 148 2.42 -15.67 21.67
N SER A 149 2.87 -14.45 21.93
CA SER A 149 2.35 -13.61 22.99
C SER A 149 0.91 -13.18 22.70
N LYS A 150 0.22 -12.67 23.73
CA LYS A 150 -1.15 -12.13 23.57
C LYS A 150 -1.20 -10.84 22.74
N LEU A 151 -0.07 -10.27 22.34
CA LEU A 151 -0.01 -9.09 21.48
C LEU A 151 -0.21 -9.43 20.00
N MET A 152 0.18 -10.64 19.60
CA MET A 152 -0.15 -11.20 18.30
C MET A 152 -1.44 -12.00 18.45
N LEU A 153 -2.50 -11.65 17.73
CA LEU A 153 -3.81 -12.29 17.92
C LEU A 153 -3.96 -13.51 17.02
N ALA A 154 -4.48 -14.61 17.58
CA ALA A 154 -4.95 -15.74 16.79
C ALA A 154 -6.08 -15.29 15.84
N GLY A 155 -6.16 -15.90 14.66
CA GLY A 155 -7.14 -15.54 13.63
C GLY A 155 -6.91 -14.19 12.93
N GLU A 156 -5.90 -13.40 13.33
CA GLU A 156 -5.53 -12.18 12.62
C GLU A 156 -5.10 -12.50 11.19
N MET A 157 -5.72 -11.84 10.21
CA MET A 157 -5.32 -11.97 8.81
C MET A 157 -3.99 -11.28 8.57
N ARG A 158 -3.01 -12.04 8.12
CA ARG A 158 -1.68 -11.57 7.76
C ARG A 158 -1.47 -11.66 6.27
N MET A 159 -0.84 -10.63 5.72
CA MET A 159 -0.46 -10.55 4.31
C MET A 159 1.01 -10.88 4.21
N VAL A 160 1.35 -11.93 3.47
CA VAL A 160 2.70 -12.46 3.36
C VAL A 160 3.22 -12.26 1.94
N SER A 161 4.37 -11.62 1.80
CA SER A 161 5.04 -11.53 0.51
C SER A 161 5.51 -12.91 0.06
N LYS A 162 5.34 -13.17 -1.23
CA LYS A 162 5.77 -14.42 -1.87
C LYS A 162 7.26 -14.68 -1.74
N LYS A 163 8.07 -13.63 -1.55
CA LYS A 163 9.52 -13.73 -1.34
C LYS A 163 9.88 -14.41 -0.02
N PHE A 164 8.97 -14.41 0.95
CA PHE A 164 9.23 -14.85 2.32
C PHE A 164 8.36 -16.03 2.78
N LEU A 165 7.69 -16.75 1.87
CA LEU A 165 6.79 -17.86 2.22
C LEU A 165 7.45 -18.98 3.03
N ASN A 166 8.77 -19.15 2.89
CA ASN A 166 9.51 -20.18 3.61
C ASN A 166 10.06 -19.70 4.96
N SER A 167 10.00 -18.41 5.27
CA SER A 167 10.61 -17.82 6.46
C SER A 167 9.65 -16.99 7.32
N TYR A 168 8.45 -16.69 6.83
CA TYR A 168 7.54 -15.76 7.49
C TYR A 168 7.15 -16.17 8.91
N MET A 169 6.94 -17.47 9.19
CA MET A 169 6.56 -17.93 10.52
C MET A 169 7.66 -17.66 11.56
N ARG A 170 8.92 -17.86 11.16
CA ARG A 170 10.08 -17.56 12.01
C ARG A 170 10.15 -16.05 12.27
N ALA A 171 9.99 -15.25 11.23
CA ALA A 171 10.08 -13.80 11.35
C ALA A 171 8.91 -13.21 12.16
N ASP A 172 7.71 -13.79 12.05
CA ASP A 172 6.56 -13.46 12.90
C ASP A 172 6.83 -13.79 14.37
N LYS A 173 7.53 -14.90 14.64
CA LYS A 173 7.96 -15.24 16.00
C LYS A 173 8.97 -14.25 16.55
N GLU A 174 9.98 -13.89 15.75
CA GLU A 174 10.96 -12.88 16.13
C GLU A 174 10.29 -11.51 16.38
N ARG A 175 9.34 -11.11 15.53
CA ARG A 175 8.53 -9.90 15.70
C ARG A 175 7.75 -9.91 17.01
N ASP A 176 7.08 -11.02 17.31
CA ASP A 176 6.29 -11.15 18.52
C ASP A 176 7.15 -11.01 19.79
N VAL A 177 8.33 -11.62 19.82
CA VAL A 177 9.30 -11.46 20.92
C VAL A 177 9.72 -10.00 21.06
N ILE A 178 10.16 -9.35 19.99
CA ILE A 178 10.60 -7.95 20.00
C ILE A 178 9.48 -7.02 20.50
N ARG A 179 8.24 -7.25 20.03
CA ARG A 179 7.08 -6.45 20.46
C ARG A 179 6.71 -6.71 21.91
N TYR A 180 6.82 -7.94 22.37
CA TYR A 180 6.55 -8.28 23.76
C TYR A 180 7.58 -7.67 24.71
N GLU A 181 8.87 -7.72 24.37
CA GLU A 181 9.94 -7.03 25.10
C GLU A 181 9.70 -5.52 25.16
N ALA A 182 9.41 -4.89 24.01
CA ALA A 182 9.08 -3.48 23.95
C ALA A 182 7.83 -3.14 24.79
N PHE A 183 6.82 -4.01 24.81
CA PHE A 183 5.63 -3.82 25.65
C PHE A 183 5.98 -3.84 27.14
N LEU A 184 6.79 -4.79 27.59
CA LEU A 184 7.24 -4.86 28.98
C LEU A 184 8.09 -3.63 29.35
N GLU A 185 9.02 -3.22 28.48
CA GLU A 185 9.81 -2.00 28.66
C GLU A 185 8.92 -0.76 28.79
N PHE A 186 7.93 -0.62 27.91
CA PHE A 186 6.98 0.49 27.93
C PHE A 186 6.12 0.49 29.19
N GLN A 187 5.66 -0.68 29.65
CA GLN A 187 4.93 -0.81 30.91
C GLN A 187 5.79 -0.39 32.12
N HIS A 188 7.04 -0.83 32.19
CA HIS A 188 7.95 -0.43 33.28
C HIS A 188 8.20 1.07 33.27
N LEU A 189 8.43 1.65 32.09
CA LEU A 189 8.62 3.09 31.94
C LEU A 189 7.36 3.86 32.37
N LEU A 190 6.17 3.41 31.95
CA LEU A 190 4.91 4.00 32.39
C LEU A 190 4.76 3.94 33.92
N LEU A 191 5.00 2.78 34.53
CA LEU A 191 4.94 2.58 35.98
C LEU A 191 5.93 3.47 36.74
N SER A 192 7.09 3.78 36.16
CA SER A 192 8.05 4.71 36.79
C SER A 192 7.50 6.13 36.94
N PHE A 193 6.55 6.54 36.09
CA PHE A 193 5.88 7.84 36.17
C PHE A 193 4.62 7.81 37.00
N THR A 194 3.91 6.68 37.03
CA THR A 194 2.56 6.60 37.59
C THR A 194 2.50 5.92 38.95
N GLY A 195 3.57 5.22 39.33
CA GLY A 195 3.55 4.23 40.41
C GLY A 195 2.73 2.99 40.05
N PRO A 196 2.72 1.96 40.92
CA PRO A 196 1.88 0.78 40.77
C PRO A 196 0.39 1.16 40.82
N PHE A 197 -0.44 0.39 40.12
CA PHE A 197 -1.88 0.61 40.08
C PHE A 197 -2.50 0.35 41.46
N ASP A 198 -3.07 1.39 42.07
CA ASP A 198 -3.67 1.33 43.42
C ASP A 198 -5.16 0.96 43.41
N GLY A 199 -5.75 0.66 42.24
CA GLY A 199 -7.16 0.30 42.11
C GLY A 199 -8.16 1.46 42.27
N THR A 200 -7.71 2.65 42.68
CA THR A 200 -8.58 3.79 42.99
C THR A 200 -8.65 4.83 41.88
N ARG A 201 -7.64 4.89 41.00
CA ARG A 201 -7.57 5.88 39.90
C ARG A 201 -7.92 5.26 38.55
N ARG A 202 -8.92 5.83 37.86
CA ARG A 202 -9.35 5.37 36.51
C ARG A 202 -8.29 5.55 35.43
N SER A 203 -7.34 6.48 35.59
CA SER A 203 -6.18 6.63 34.71
C SER A 203 -5.12 7.47 35.44
N PRO A 204 -3.83 7.10 35.40
CA PRO A 204 -2.80 7.94 35.96
C PRO A 204 -2.63 9.22 35.14
N ARG A 205 -2.60 10.38 35.82
CA ARG A 205 -2.32 11.67 35.17
C ARG A 205 -0.82 11.77 34.91
N LEU A 206 -0.43 11.61 33.65
CA LEU A 206 0.94 11.83 33.21
C LEU A 206 1.21 13.33 33.03
N SER A 207 2.41 13.77 33.43
CA SER A 207 2.89 15.12 33.09
C SER A 207 3.25 15.20 31.60
N ASN A 208 3.32 16.42 31.06
CA ASN A 208 3.76 16.63 29.67
C ASN A 208 5.18 16.08 29.43
N ASP A 209 6.07 16.19 30.42
CA ASP A 209 7.42 15.63 30.34
C ASP A 209 7.40 14.10 30.29
N ALA A 210 6.55 13.46 31.09
CA ALA A 210 6.38 12.00 31.07
C ALA A 210 5.81 11.53 29.72
N PHE A 211 4.84 12.25 29.15
CA PHE A 211 4.34 11.97 27.81
C PHE A 211 5.41 12.08 26.72
N ARG A 212 6.24 13.13 26.77
CA ARG A 212 7.34 13.31 25.83
C ARG A 212 8.34 12.16 25.94
N LEU A 213 8.78 11.82 27.15
CA LEU A 213 9.72 10.71 27.38
C LEU A 213 9.17 9.37 26.91
N LEU A 214 7.89 9.09 27.18
CA LEU A 214 7.21 7.89 26.65
C LEU A 214 7.19 7.89 25.13
N GLY A 215 6.83 9.01 24.49
CA GLY A 215 6.76 9.13 23.03
C GLY A 215 8.12 9.07 22.33
N GLU A 216 9.20 9.46 23.01
CA GLU A 216 10.57 9.42 22.48
C GLU A 216 11.26 8.07 22.71
N SER A 217 10.73 7.23 23.61
CA SER A 217 11.31 5.93 23.98
C SER A 217 11.41 4.96 22.80
N ARG A 218 12.45 4.10 22.82
CA ARG A 218 12.62 3.03 21.84
C ARG A 218 11.42 2.09 21.82
N SER A 219 10.93 1.69 23.00
CA SER A 219 9.81 0.77 23.14
C SER A 219 8.53 1.31 22.50
N PHE A 220 8.22 2.61 22.67
CA PHE A 220 7.10 3.23 21.98
C PHE A 220 7.24 3.19 20.45
N ARG A 221 8.43 3.48 19.92
CA ARG A 221 8.69 3.41 18.47
C ARG A 221 8.58 1.98 17.92
N THR A 222 9.06 0.99 18.67
CA THR A 222 8.93 -0.43 18.29
C THR A 222 7.47 -0.89 18.30
N LEU A 223 6.66 -0.42 19.25
CA LEU A 223 5.24 -0.75 19.33
C LEU A 223 4.39 0.03 18.32
N ASN A 224 4.89 1.18 17.85
CA ASN A 224 4.19 2.10 16.98
C ASN A 224 4.99 2.30 15.69
N THR A 225 4.80 1.39 14.74
CA THR A 225 5.45 1.45 13.43
C THR A 225 5.12 2.78 12.75
N VAL A 226 6.15 3.49 12.32
CA VAL A 226 6.01 4.81 11.68
C VAL A 226 5.19 4.64 10.41
N ASN A 227 4.14 5.45 10.26
CA ASN A 227 3.34 5.45 9.05
C ASN A 227 4.22 5.80 7.83
N TYR A 228 4.19 4.99 6.77
CA TYR A 228 4.94 5.20 5.54
C TYR A 228 4.68 6.60 4.95
N VAL A 229 3.46 7.12 5.08
CA VAL A 229 3.12 8.50 4.69
C VAL A 229 3.81 9.55 5.57
N ARG A 230 4.06 9.27 6.85
CA ARG A 230 4.88 10.17 7.69
C ARG A 230 6.32 10.20 7.21
N ILE A 231 6.88 9.07 6.77
CA ILE A 231 8.23 9.01 6.17
C ILE A 231 8.25 9.77 4.84
N LEU A 232 7.28 9.54 3.95
CA LEU A 232 7.17 10.28 2.69
C LEU A 232 6.96 11.79 2.90
N ARG A 233 6.16 12.19 3.88
CA ARG A 233 5.99 13.59 4.27
C ARG A 233 7.29 14.17 4.83
N LEU A 234 8.05 13.42 5.63
CA LEU A 234 9.38 13.85 6.09
C LEU A 234 10.37 14.00 4.92
N VAL A 235 10.30 13.13 3.91
CA VAL A 235 11.09 13.28 2.68
C VAL A 235 10.63 14.48 1.86
N ALA A 236 9.33 14.77 1.81
CA ALA A 236 8.78 15.96 1.14
C ALA A 236 9.06 17.28 1.90
N LEU A 237 9.53 17.21 3.15
CA LEU A 237 10.05 18.38 3.88
C LEU A 237 11.50 18.71 3.51
N ASP A 238 12.20 17.80 2.81
CA ASP A 238 13.49 18.12 2.18
C ASP A 238 13.21 19.04 0.98
N PRO A 239 13.65 20.31 1.00
CA PRO A 239 13.35 21.27 -0.06
C PRO A 239 13.95 20.86 -1.42
N GLU A 240 14.90 19.93 -1.43
CA GLU A 240 15.53 19.37 -2.62
C GLU A 240 14.80 18.15 -3.19
N ARG A 241 13.74 17.67 -2.54
CA ARG A 241 13.00 16.48 -2.98
C ARG A 241 11.51 16.77 -3.10
N TYR A 242 10.96 16.48 -4.28
CA TYR A 242 9.54 16.59 -4.55
C TYR A 242 8.92 15.21 -4.67
N VAL A 243 7.85 14.96 -3.93
CA VAL A 243 7.10 13.70 -4.03
C VAL A 243 5.87 13.93 -4.89
N LEU A 244 5.88 13.39 -6.11
CA LEU A 244 4.73 13.46 -7.00
C LEU A 244 3.73 12.35 -6.62
N PHE A 245 2.58 12.80 -6.11
CA PHE A 245 1.45 11.94 -5.80
C PHE A 245 0.40 12.05 -6.90
N ASP A 246 0.38 11.08 -7.81
CA ASP A 246 -0.66 10.99 -8.84
C ASP A 246 -1.39 9.64 -8.74
N ALA A 247 -2.70 9.63 -9.02
CA ALA A 247 -3.54 8.44 -8.88
C ALA A 247 -3.35 7.41 -10.01
N HIS A 248 -2.62 7.77 -11.06
CA HIS A 248 -2.38 6.97 -12.26
C HIS A 248 -0.90 6.63 -12.44
N HIS A 249 -0.02 7.16 -11.59
CA HIS A 249 1.42 6.95 -11.67
C HIS A 249 1.98 6.45 -10.33
N PRO A 250 3.05 5.62 -10.33
CA PRO A 250 3.82 5.31 -9.13
C PRO A 250 4.21 6.58 -8.37
N ILE A 251 4.31 6.52 -7.04
CA ILE A 251 4.89 7.63 -6.26
C ILE A 251 6.31 7.86 -6.78
N ARG A 252 6.58 9.07 -7.28
CA ARG A 252 7.91 9.47 -7.73
C ARG A 252 8.50 10.43 -6.72
N ILE A 253 9.76 10.20 -6.36
CA ILE A 253 10.55 11.16 -5.58
C ILE A 253 11.55 11.75 -6.56
N ASP A 254 11.25 12.96 -7.01
CA ASP A 254 12.09 13.69 -7.94
C ASP A 254 12.97 14.66 -7.16
N TRP A 255 14.21 14.84 -7.61
CA TRP A 255 15.08 15.88 -7.05
C TRP A 255 14.73 17.20 -7.70
N LYS A 256 14.72 18.28 -6.91
CA LYS A 256 14.50 19.63 -7.42
C LYS A 256 15.74 19.98 -8.26
N HIS A 257 15.54 19.98 -9.58
CA HIS A 257 16.52 20.03 -10.67
C HIS A 257 17.19 18.71 -11.08
N SER A 258 16.56 18.03 -12.03
CA SER A 258 17.26 17.43 -13.16
C SER A 258 16.58 17.92 -14.45
N GLU A 259 17.33 18.61 -15.30
CA GLU A 259 16.91 18.98 -16.66
C GLU A 259 16.61 17.74 -17.54
N GLU A 260 16.97 16.53 -17.08
CA GLU A 260 16.76 15.28 -17.82
C GLU A 260 15.38 14.64 -17.55
N THR A 261 14.75 14.92 -16.41
CA THR A 261 13.52 14.21 -15.98
C THR A 261 12.24 15.04 -16.07
N THR A 262 12.32 16.33 -16.37
CA THR A 262 11.13 17.20 -16.44
C THR A 262 11.26 18.24 -17.57
N PRO A 263 11.13 17.84 -18.85
CA PRO A 263 10.96 18.82 -19.91
C PRO A 263 9.53 19.40 -19.82
N GLY A 264 9.43 20.71 -19.56
CA GLY A 264 8.30 21.51 -20.06
C GLY A 264 7.19 21.98 -19.11
N LEU A 265 7.45 22.27 -17.82
CA LEU A 265 6.46 22.97 -16.98
C LEU A 265 6.80 24.44 -16.65
N VAL A 266 7.95 24.96 -17.10
CA VAL A 266 8.43 26.29 -16.70
C VAL A 266 8.05 27.41 -17.68
N GLU A 267 7.57 27.11 -18.90
CA GLU A 267 7.33 28.15 -19.91
C GLU A 267 5.87 28.62 -20.09
N MET A 268 4.91 28.21 -19.24
CA MET A 268 3.49 28.61 -19.40
C MET A 268 2.87 29.39 -18.24
N CYS A 269 3.65 30.26 -17.60
CA CYS A 269 3.08 31.35 -16.80
C CYS A 269 3.52 32.70 -17.39
N PRO A 270 2.73 33.33 -18.27
CA PRO A 270 2.89 34.75 -18.53
C PRO A 270 2.40 35.54 -17.31
N VAL A 271 3.15 36.59 -16.97
CA VAL A 271 2.78 37.64 -16.02
C VAL A 271 1.53 38.37 -16.50
#